data_AF-A0A401QGZ9-F1
#
_entry.id   AF-A0A401QGZ9-F1
#
_cell.length_a   1.000
_cell.length_b   1.000
_cell.length_c   1.000
_cell.angle_alpha   90.00
_cell.angle_beta   90.00
_cell.angle_gamma   90.00
#
_symmetry.space_group_name_H-M   'P 1'
#
loop_
_entity.id
_entity.type
_entity.pdbx_description
1 polymer ?
#
loop_
_entity_poly.entity_id
_entity_poly.type
_entity_poly.pdbx_seq_one_letter_code
_entity_poly.pdbx_strand_id
1 'polypeptide(L)' 'MYYFSELALTLNELEEGVAPTDSRMRPDQRMMENGRWDEANMEKQRLEEKQRSVRRKRESDSSRISE' A
#
# COMPACT_ATOMS: atom_id res chain seq x y z
N MET A 1 12.30 -16.61 6.55
CA MET A 1 11.20 -15.62 6.52
C MET A 1 11.68 -14.36 7.26
N TYR A 2 12.27 -13.40 6.55
CA TYR A 2 12.74 -12.05 6.97
C TYR A 2 13.26 -11.81 8.41
N TYR A 3 13.66 -12.85 9.15
CA TYR A 3 14.04 -12.80 10.57
C TYR A 3 12.97 -12.16 11.47
N PHE A 4 11.69 -12.40 11.16
CA PHE A 4 10.57 -11.87 11.94
C PHE A 4 10.40 -12.60 13.27
N SER A 5 9.98 -11.86 14.29
CA SER A 5 9.48 -12.43 15.54
C SER A 5 8.14 -13.12 15.32
N GLU A 6 7.74 -14.00 16.24
CA GLU A 6 6.43 -14.67 16.17
C GLU A 6 5.28 -13.67 16.08
N LEU A 7 5.32 -12.59 16.88
CA LEU A 7 4.32 -11.52 16.81
C LEU A 7 4.28 -10.89 15.41
N ALA A 8 5.44 -10.57 14.83
CA ALA A 8 5.50 -9.91 13.52
C ALA A 8 4.92 -10.78 12.39
N LEU A 9 5.04 -12.11 12.50
CA LEU A 9 4.43 -13.04 11.54
C LEU A 9 2.90 -12.95 11.52
N THR A 10 2.27 -12.65 12.66
CA THR A 10 0.80 -12.56 12.77
C THR A 10 0.21 -11.24 12.25
N LEU A 11 1.02 -10.17 12.14
CA LEU A 11 0.50 -8.82 11.87
C LEU A 11 -0.22 -8.69 10.53
N ASN A 12 0.24 -9.41 9.51
CA ASN A 12 -0.32 -9.33 8.16
C ASN A 12 -1.18 -10.54 7.77
N GLU A 13 -1.55 -11.40 8.71
CA GLU A 13 -2.55 -12.45 8.46
C GLU A 13 -3.90 -11.84 8.08
N LEU A 14 -4.66 -12.51 7.22
CA LEU A 14 -5.95 -12.01 6.75
C LEU A 14 -6.98 -12.07 7.88
N GLU A 15 -7.75 -10.99 8.03
CA GLU A 15 -8.81 -10.84 9.03
C GLU A 15 -10.07 -10.32 8.34
N GLU A 16 -11.21 -10.90 8.65
CA GLU A 16 -12.50 -10.48 8.10
C GLU A 16 -12.97 -9.16 8.74
N GLY A 17 -13.72 -8.35 7.99
CA GLY A 17 -14.34 -7.13 8.51
C GLY A 17 -13.39 -5.93 8.65
N VAL A 18 -12.15 -6.02 8.18
CA VAL A 18 -11.22 -4.87 8.17
C VAL A 18 -11.67 -3.78 7.18
N ALA A 19 -11.27 -2.54 7.47
CA ALA A 19 -11.56 -1.42 6.58
C ALA A 19 -10.84 -1.57 5.21
N PRO A 20 -11.37 -0.98 4.12
CA PRO A 20 -10.73 -1.05 2.81
C PRO A 20 -9.30 -0.49 2.74
N THR A 21 -8.91 0.34 3.72
CA THR A 21 -7.59 0.97 3.82
C THR A 21 -6.64 0.25 4.77
N ASP A 22 -7.04 -0.87 5.35
CA ASP A 22 -6.19 -1.68 6.22
C ASP A 22 -4.97 -2.22 5.47
N SER A 23 -3.81 -2.26 6.12
CA SER A 23 -2.55 -2.71 5.52
C SER A 23 -2.61 -4.15 5.02
N ARG A 24 -3.45 -5.02 5.59
CA ARG A 24 -3.63 -6.41 5.14
C ARG A 24 -4.23 -6.53 3.74
N MET A 25 -4.91 -5.48 3.30
CA MET A 25 -5.50 -5.35 1.97
C MET A 25 -4.54 -4.71 0.97
N ARG A 26 -3.31 -4.37 1.37
CA ARG A 26 -2.31 -3.77 0.49
C ARG A 26 -1.74 -4.83 -0.47
N PRO A 27 -2.03 -4.74 -1.79
CA PRO A 27 -1.83 -5.84 -2.72
C PRO A 27 -0.35 -6.12 -3.07
N ASP A 28 0.49 -5.10 -3.17
CA ASP A 28 1.94 -5.25 -3.42
C ASP A 28 2.61 -6.04 -2.29
N GLN A 29 2.29 -5.70 -1.03
CA GLN A 29 2.81 -6.41 0.14
C GLN A 29 2.35 -7.87 0.17
N ARG A 30 1.07 -8.15 -0.15
CA ARG A 30 0.54 -9.52 -0.19
C ARG A 30 1.20 -10.37 -1.28
N MET A 31 1.40 -9.80 -2.48
CA MET A 31 2.09 -10.49 -3.57
C MET A 31 3.53 -10.83 -3.20
N MET A 32 4.23 -9.91 -2.51
CA MET A 32 5.57 -10.15 -1.99
C MET A 32 5.62 -11.30 -0.98
N GLU A 33 4.69 -11.35 -0.03
CA GLU A 33 4.58 -12.45 0.95
C GLU A 33 4.31 -13.80 0.30
N ASN A 34 3.59 -13.80 -0.83
CA ASN A 34 3.33 -14.99 -1.64
C ASN A 34 4.48 -15.34 -2.61
N GLY A 35 5.61 -14.61 -2.57
CA GLY A 35 6.76 -14.83 -3.44
C GLY A 35 6.58 -14.36 -4.90
N ARG A 36 5.53 -13.60 -5.20
CA ARG A 36 5.22 -13.07 -6.55
C ARG A 36 5.90 -11.71 -6.73
N TRP A 37 7.22 -11.72 -6.85
CA TRP A 37 8.05 -10.52 -6.81
C TRP A 37 7.82 -9.52 -7.94
N ASP A 38 7.71 -9.99 -9.18
CA ASP A 38 7.51 -9.12 -10.34
C ASP A 38 6.16 -8.38 -10.25
N GLU A 39 5.13 -9.12 -9.86
CA GLU A 39 3.78 -8.57 -9.68
C GLU A 39 3.72 -7.59 -8.51
N ALA A 40 4.38 -7.92 -7.39
CA ALA A 40 4.50 -7.01 -6.25
C ALA A 40 5.15 -5.68 -6.66
N ASN A 41 6.21 -5.73 -7.48
CA ASN A 41 6.89 -4.53 -7.95
C ASN A 41 6.01 -3.69 -8.89
N MET A 42 5.29 -4.33 -9.82
CA MET A 42 4.34 -3.63 -10.69
C MET A 42 3.24 -2.95 -9.89
N GLU A 43 2.66 -3.66 -8.93
CA GLU A 43 1.57 -3.14 -8.10
C GLU A 43 2.04 -2.02 -7.17
N LYS A 44 3.25 -2.11 -6.64
CA LYS A 44 3.89 -1.04 -5.86
C LYS A 44 4.00 0.25 -6.68
N GLN A 45 4.52 0.16 -7.91
CA GLN A 45 4.64 1.32 -8.80
C GLN A 45 3.27 1.97 -9.04
N ARG A 46 2.26 1.17 -9.35
CA ARG A 46 0.88 1.64 -9.58
C ARG A 46 0.31 2.40 -8.38
N LEU A 47 0.50 1.87 -7.16
CA LEU A 47 0.02 2.49 -5.93
C LEU A 47 0.74 3.82 -5.62
N GLU A 48 2.07 3.83 -5.72
CA GLU A 48 2.88 5.03 -5.45
C GLU A 48 2.64 6.14 -6.48
N GLU A 49 2.44 5.80 -7.76
CA GLU A 49 2.06 6.76 -8.79
C GLU A 49 0.67 7.35 -8.54
N LYS A 50 -0.30 6.51 -8.18
CA LYS A 50 -1.63 6.97 -7.78
C LYS A 50 -1.55 7.95 -6.61
N GLN A 51 -0.80 7.62 -5.55
CA GLN A 51 -0.63 8.50 -4.40
C GLN A 51 0.03 9.83 -4.78
N ARG A 52 1.09 9.79 -5.59
CA ARG A 52 1.78 11.00 -6.09
C ARG A 52 0.85 11.88 -6.93
N SER A 53 0.03 11.30 -7.80
CA SER A 53 -0.93 12.05 -8.63
C SER A 53 -2.00 12.76 -7.80
N VAL A 54 -2.57 12.07 -6.80
CA VAL A 54 -3.55 12.65 -5.88
C VAL A 54 -2.95 13.79 -5.07
N ARG A 55 -1.69 13.63 -4.61
CA ARG A 55 -0.98 14.68 -3.89
C ARG A 55 -0.80 15.94 -4.75
N ARG A 56 -0.29 15.80 -5.98
CA ARG A 56 -0.11 16.92 -6.91
C ARG A 56 -1.43 17.67 -7.17
N LYS A 57 -2.53 16.94 -7.34
CA LYS A 57 -3.86 17.53 -7.54
C LYS A 57 -4.31 18.33 -6.32
N ARG A 58 -4.14 17.79 -5.11
CA ARG A 58 -4.49 18.51 -3.87
C ARG A 58 -3.65 19.78 -3.69
N GLU A 59 -2.36 19.71 -4.00
CA GLU A 59 -1.45 20.86 -3.96
C GLU A 59 -1.88 21.94 -4.97
N SER A 60 -2.22 21.57 -6.21
CA SER A 60 -2.70 22.52 -7.22
C SER A 60 -4.07 23.12 -6.90
N ASP A 61 -4.98 22.32 -6.31
CA ASP A 61 -6.29 22.83 -5.90
C ASP A 61 -6.14 23.81 -4.72
N SER A 62 -5.23 23.53 -3.79
CA SER A 62 -4.92 24.44 -2.68
C SER A 62 -4.30 25.75 -3.16
N SER A 63 -3.37 25.72 -4.13
CA SER A 63 -2.75 26.94 -4.65
C SER A 63 -3.75 27.83 -5.38
N ARG A 64 -4.72 27.23 -6.09
CA ARG A 64 -5.81 27.95 -6.77
C ARG A 64 -6.82 28.60 -5.82
N ILE A 65 -6.94 28.10 -4.58
CA ILE A 65 -7.83 28.67 -3.56
C ILE A 65 -7.17 29.86 -2.85
N SER A 66 -5.83 29.89 -2.79
CA SER A 66 -5.07 30.97 -2.17
C SER A 66 -4.80 32.18 -3.09
N GLU A 67 -5.11 32.07 -4.39
CA GLU A 67 -5.09 33.16 -5.37
C GLU A 67 -6.48 33.83 -5.46
#